data_AF-A0A7S2MFD6-F1
#
_entry.id   AF-A0A7S2MFD6-F1
#
_cell.length_a   1.000
_cell.length_b   1.000
_cell.length_c   1.000
_cell.angle_alpha   90.00
_cell.angle_beta   90.00
_cell.angle_gamma   90.00
#
_symmetry.space_group_name_H-M   'P 1'
#
loop_
_entity.id
_entity.type
_entity.pdbx_description
1 polymer ?
#
loop_
_entity_poly.entity_id
_entity_poly.type
_entity_poly.pdbx_seq_one_letter_code
_entity_poly.pdbx_strand_id
1 'polypeptide(L)'
;DGHDCGGSCPVSAHNGKARSLNASNGQSCYWFSNGCTVGCSACDGSSNHVGHGHQTFLYNGLSGNALRARNMTIPNPFNPPRGRMTLNATTAKSLAIKPNCAAPTSKPTICDPSLRTANTQAECGSAEDIYYYSPWRAPGSAPVIDACGSAGGRHPGQGIGGAGAQFQNTSVAKQGDVGSALPSMPSQASWRAGSLVEVGWTVMANHGGGYAYRLAPAGEPLTEASFQQLPLDFVGPSVLRWDGETSTQAEPDASNQPECAHRVHSHPACSHAGGQLKLGGERGIRTVSEQGCEPAGR
;
A
#
# COMPACT_ATOMS: atom_id res chain seq x y z
N ASP A 1 1.83 -6.78 25.11
CA ASP A 1 1.56 -8.21 25.37
C ASP A 1 0.95 -8.95 24.16
N GLY A 2 0.75 -8.31 23.00
CA GLY A 2 0.28 -9.01 21.81
C GLY A 2 -1.15 -9.53 21.91
N HIS A 3 -1.93 -9.02 22.88
CA HIS A 3 -3.31 -9.47 23.15
C HIS A 3 -4.36 -8.37 22.98
N ASP A 4 -3.95 -7.11 22.78
CA ASP A 4 -4.87 -6.03 22.43
C ASP A 4 -4.81 -5.70 20.93
N CYS A 5 -5.80 -6.19 20.18
CA CYS A 5 -5.97 -5.92 18.75
C CYS A 5 -6.56 -4.52 18.45
N GLY A 6 -6.90 -3.72 19.48
CA GLY A 6 -7.55 -2.43 19.33
C GLY A 6 -6.72 -1.35 18.60
N GLY A 7 -5.42 -1.58 18.41
CA GLY A 7 -4.50 -0.73 17.65
C GLY A 7 -3.34 -1.47 16.99
N SER A 8 -3.49 -2.78 16.73
CA SER A 8 -2.40 -3.64 16.27
C SER A 8 -2.37 -3.78 14.74
N CYS A 9 -1.17 -3.90 14.15
CA CYS A 9 -0.98 -4.36 12.77
C CYS A 9 -1.38 -5.83 12.65
N PRO A 10 -2.54 -6.17 12.06
CA PRO A 10 -2.92 -7.56 11.94
C PRO A 10 -2.14 -8.23 10.82
N VAL A 11 -1.68 -9.46 11.06
CA VAL A 11 -1.20 -10.36 10.02
C VAL A 11 -2.03 -11.62 10.08
N SER A 12 -2.60 -12.00 8.93
CA SER A 12 -3.17 -13.34 8.77
C SER A 12 -2.09 -14.38 9.00
N ALA A 13 -2.32 -15.35 9.89
CA ALA A 13 -1.37 -16.44 10.01
C ALA A 13 -1.10 -17.04 8.63
N HIS A 14 0.19 -17.23 8.31
CA HIS A 14 0.70 -17.73 7.03
C HIS A 14 0.07 -19.07 6.59
N ASN A 15 -0.69 -19.73 7.46
CA ASN A 15 -1.38 -20.99 7.19
C ASN A 15 -2.81 -20.82 6.65
N GLY A 16 -3.29 -19.59 6.44
CA GLY A 16 -4.60 -19.33 5.85
C GLY A 16 -5.79 -19.77 6.70
N LYS A 17 -5.58 -19.93 8.02
CA LYS A 17 -6.61 -20.39 8.97
C LYS A 17 -7.53 -19.24 9.38
N ALA A 18 -8.80 -19.56 9.59
CA ALA A 18 -9.77 -18.62 10.15
C ALA A 18 -9.31 -18.11 11.54
N ARG A 19 -9.54 -16.82 11.83
CA ARG A 19 -9.34 -16.22 13.15
C ARG A 19 -7.92 -16.39 13.73
N SER A 20 -6.93 -16.51 12.86
CA SER A 20 -5.52 -16.59 13.25
C SER A 20 -4.75 -15.30 12.95
N LEU A 21 -5.45 -14.16 12.92
CA LEU A 21 -4.79 -12.87 12.93
C LEU A 21 -3.91 -12.76 14.17
N ASN A 22 -2.66 -12.33 14.01
CA ASN A 22 -1.79 -12.00 15.13
C ASN A 22 -1.06 -10.68 14.88
N ALA A 23 -0.51 -10.11 15.97
CA ALA A 23 0.28 -8.89 15.95
C ALA A 23 1.81 -9.18 16.01
N SER A 24 2.21 -10.44 15.85
CA SER A 24 3.60 -10.90 15.96
C SER A 24 4.33 -10.79 14.63
N ASN A 25 4.37 -9.58 14.06
CA ASN A 25 4.91 -9.28 12.74
C ASN A 25 5.98 -8.19 12.75
N GLY A 26 6.58 -7.92 13.92
CA GLY A 26 7.49 -6.79 14.08
C GLY A 26 6.84 -5.44 13.76
N GLN A 27 5.51 -5.34 13.91
CA GLN A 27 4.75 -4.13 13.58
C GLN A 27 4.84 -3.74 12.10
N SER A 28 4.81 -4.73 11.18
CA SER A 28 5.03 -4.56 9.73
C SER A 28 4.27 -3.37 9.11
N CYS A 29 3.00 -3.20 9.45
CA CYS A 29 2.17 -2.11 8.89
C CYS A 29 2.56 -0.70 9.37
N TYR A 30 3.45 -0.61 10.35
CA TYR A 30 4.04 0.64 10.82
C TYR A 30 5.38 0.94 10.14
N TRP A 31 5.88 0.12 9.23
CA TRP A 31 7.09 0.40 8.46
C TRP A 31 6.74 0.94 7.08
N PHE A 32 6.66 2.25 6.94
CA PHE A 32 6.29 2.93 5.69
C PHE A 32 7.07 4.24 5.53
N SER A 33 6.78 5.01 4.48
CA SER A 33 7.31 6.36 4.33
C SER A 33 6.15 7.36 4.26
N ASN A 34 6.07 8.27 5.24
CA ASN A 34 5.05 9.31 5.23
C ASN A 34 5.55 10.58 4.53
N GLY A 35 4.64 11.37 3.97
CA GLY A 35 4.98 12.67 3.41
C GLY A 35 5.75 12.63 2.10
N CYS A 36 5.63 11.54 1.34
CA CYS A 36 6.28 11.40 0.03
C CYS A 36 5.31 11.81 -1.09
N THR A 37 5.75 12.68 -1.99
CA THR A 37 4.91 13.10 -3.13
C THR A 37 5.66 13.03 -4.46
N VAL A 38 4.90 12.80 -5.54
CA VAL A 38 5.44 12.77 -6.90
C VAL A 38 6.09 14.11 -7.24
N GLY A 39 7.32 14.07 -7.75
CA GLY A 39 8.07 15.24 -8.18
C GLY A 39 8.89 15.93 -7.09
N CYS A 40 8.72 15.56 -5.82
CA CYS A 40 9.56 16.06 -4.74
C CYS A 40 10.78 15.17 -4.52
N SER A 41 11.88 15.75 -4.01
CA SER A 41 13.17 15.05 -3.85
C SER A 41 13.28 14.23 -2.56
N ALA A 42 12.45 14.53 -1.56
CA ALA A 42 12.46 13.85 -0.27
C ALA A 42 11.06 13.77 0.32
N CYS A 43 10.85 12.81 1.20
CA CYS A 43 9.68 12.78 2.06
C CYS A 43 9.92 13.67 3.29
N ASP A 44 8.89 14.34 3.80
CA ASP A 44 9.01 15.13 5.03
C ASP A 44 8.68 14.35 6.31
N GLY A 45 8.19 13.11 6.17
CA GLY A 45 7.79 12.25 7.27
C GLY A 45 6.58 12.73 8.07
N SER A 46 6.00 13.90 7.78
CA SER A 46 5.03 14.59 8.63
C SER A 46 3.72 14.93 7.94
N SER A 47 3.79 15.28 6.66
CA SER A 47 2.61 15.64 5.89
C SER A 47 1.81 14.39 5.59
N ASN A 48 0.59 14.33 6.12
CA ASN A 48 -0.38 13.36 5.68
C ASN A 48 -0.89 13.76 4.29
N HIS A 49 -0.19 13.36 3.24
CA HIS A 49 -0.63 13.66 1.88
C HIS A 49 -1.82 12.79 1.47
N VAL A 50 -2.88 13.51 1.07
CA VAL A 50 -4.11 13.18 0.33
C VAL A 50 -4.75 11.81 0.54
N GLY A 51 -5.93 11.83 1.17
CA GLY A 51 -6.63 10.64 1.64
C GLY A 51 -7.03 10.74 3.12
N HIS A 52 -6.41 11.68 3.86
CA HIS A 52 -6.69 11.92 5.27
C HIS A 52 -7.52 13.19 5.43
N GLY A 53 -8.71 13.03 6.02
CA GLY A 53 -9.75 14.06 6.08
C GLY A 53 -11.11 13.46 5.72
N HIS A 54 -12.19 14.18 6.00
CA HIS A 54 -13.55 13.67 5.78
C HIS A 54 -13.91 13.70 4.28
N GLN A 55 -13.47 12.71 3.52
CA GLN A 55 -13.87 12.52 2.12
C GLN A 55 -15.26 11.91 2.04
N THR A 56 -16.02 12.31 1.02
CA THR A 56 -17.32 11.72 0.76
C THR A 56 -17.48 11.55 -0.73
N PHE A 57 -17.66 10.31 -1.17
CA PHE A 57 -18.06 10.00 -2.53
C PHE A 57 -19.58 9.91 -2.59
N LEU A 58 -20.14 10.45 -3.68
CA LEU A 58 -21.56 10.48 -3.95
C LEU A 58 -21.85 9.56 -5.13
N TYR A 59 -22.84 8.69 -4.98
CA TYR A 59 -23.37 7.91 -6.10
C TYR A 59 -24.64 8.58 -6.63
N ASN A 60 -24.64 9.05 -7.88
CA ASN A 60 -25.73 9.85 -8.45
C ASN A 60 -26.11 11.05 -7.56
N GLY A 61 -25.11 11.71 -6.96
CA GLY A 61 -25.32 12.82 -6.02
C GLY A 61 -25.81 12.41 -4.63
N LEU A 62 -26.01 11.12 -4.35
CA LEU A 62 -26.45 10.62 -3.04
C LEU A 62 -25.26 10.13 -2.22
N SER A 63 -25.24 10.51 -0.94
CA SER A 63 -24.29 9.94 0.02
C SER A 63 -24.61 8.48 0.32
N GLY A 64 -23.64 7.72 0.85
CA GLY A 64 -23.87 6.35 1.30
C GLY A 64 -25.03 6.21 2.30
N ASN A 65 -25.21 7.19 3.19
CA ASN A 65 -26.35 7.24 4.12
C ASN A 65 -27.68 7.40 3.38
N ALA A 66 -27.73 8.28 2.37
CA ALA A 66 -28.93 8.50 1.58
C ALA A 66 -29.30 7.27 0.72
N LEU A 67 -28.30 6.54 0.19
CA LEU A 67 -28.53 5.28 -0.52
C LEU A 67 -29.13 4.21 0.41
N ARG A 68 -28.54 4.04 1.61
CA ARG A 68 -29.06 3.11 2.63
C ARG A 68 -30.48 3.43 3.04
N ALA A 69 -30.77 4.70 3.31
CA ALA A 69 -32.12 5.14 3.67
C ALA A 69 -33.17 4.87 2.58
N ARG A 70 -32.73 4.75 1.31
CA ARG A 70 -33.59 4.46 0.15
C ARG A 70 -33.56 2.98 -0.26
N ASN A 71 -32.89 2.12 0.48
CA ASN A 71 -32.65 0.72 0.13
C ASN A 71 -32.09 0.54 -1.30
N MET A 72 -31.22 1.47 -1.73
CA MET A 72 -30.61 1.44 -3.06
C MET A 72 -29.23 0.80 -3.01
N THR A 73 -28.97 -0.11 -3.94
CA THR A 73 -27.63 -0.70 -4.17
C THR A 73 -26.93 0.01 -5.32
N ILE A 74 -25.60 -0.06 -5.35
CA ILE A 74 -24.79 0.44 -6.47
C ILE A 74 -24.50 -0.75 -7.40
N PRO A 75 -25.00 -0.75 -8.65
CA PRO A 75 -24.59 -1.73 -9.64
C PRO A 75 -23.10 -1.56 -9.96
N ASN A 76 -22.33 -2.64 -9.85
CA ASN A 76 -20.88 -2.68 -10.05
C ASN A 76 -20.14 -1.52 -9.33
N PRO A 77 -20.04 -1.55 -7.99
CA PRO A 77 -19.42 -0.47 -7.22
C PRO A 77 -17.91 -0.32 -7.50
N PHE A 78 -17.28 -1.32 -8.10
CA PHE A 78 -15.85 -1.33 -8.43
C PHE A 78 -15.55 -0.64 -9.77
N ASN A 79 -16.50 -0.62 -10.70
CA ASN A 79 -16.37 0.09 -11.97
C ASN A 79 -17.66 0.85 -12.31
N PRO A 80 -18.00 1.91 -11.54
CA PRO A 80 -19.19 2.69 -11.81
C PRO A 80 -19.05 3.46 -13.13
N PRO A 81 -20.12 3.61 -13.93
CA PRO A 81 -20.08 4.42 -15.15
C PRO A 81 -19.61 5.84 -14.88
N ARG A 82 -19.01 6.47 -15.89
CA ARG A 82 -18.37 7.79 -15.72
C ARG A 82 -19.35 8.82 -15.11
N GLY A 83 -18.89 9.55 -14.11
CA GLY A 83 -19.68 10.57 -13.41
C GLY A 83 -20.76 10.05 -12.46
N ARG A 84 -20.92 8.73 -12.30
CA ARG A 84 -21.87 8.15 -11.34
C ARG A 84 -21.35 8.17 -9.91
N MET A 85 -20.03 8.03 -9.72
CA MET A 85 -19.39 8.07 -8.40
C MET A 85 -18.44 9.27 -8.32
N THR A 86 -18.91 10.40 -7.81
CA THR A 86 -18.15 11.66 -7.79
C THR A 86 -17.73 12.05 -6.39
N LEU A 87 -16.60 12.74 -6.27
CA LEU A 87 -16.20 13.32 -4.98
C LEU A 87 -17.13 14.49 -4.64
N ASN A 88 -17.58 14.56 -3.38
CA ASN A 88 -18.38 15.68 -2.90
C ASN A 88 -17.51 16.94 -2.87
N ALA A 89 -17.83 17.93 -3.72
CA ALA A 89 -17.06 19.16 -3.86
C ALA A 89 -16.93 19.95 -2.54
N THR A 90 -17.92 19.86 -1.64
CA THR A 90 -17.87 20.53 -0.34
C THR A 90 -16.78 19.96 0.54
N THR A 91 -16.63 18.65 0.58
CA THR A 91 -15.56 18.01 1.36
C THR A 91 -14.22 18.07 0.63
N ALA A 92 -14.21 17.99 -0.70
CA ALA A 92 -13.01 18.07 -1.53
C ALA A 92 -12.19 19.33 -1.27
N LYS A 93 -12.85 20.50 -1.22
CA LYS A 93 -12.22 21.81 -0.98
C LYS A 93 -11.45 21.89 0.35
N SER A 94 -11.84 21.09 1.34
CA SER A 94 -11.21 21.08 2.66
C SER A 94 -9.90 20.28 2.72
N LEU A 95 -9.58 19.49 1.69
CA LEU A 95 -8.47 18.53 1.71
C LEU A 95 -7.11 19.14 1.34
N ALA A 96 -7.07 20.39 0.88
CA ALA A 96 -5.84 21.15 0.63
C ALA A 96 -4.74 20.38 -0.14
N ILE A 97 -5.06 19.89 -1.34
CA ILE A 97 -4.15 19.11 -2.19
C ILE A 97 -2.90 19.91 -2.55
N LYS A 98 -1.76 19.54 -1.97
CA LYS A 98 -0.46 20.13 -2.28
C LYS A 98 0.63 19.06 -2.25
N PRO A 99 1.73 19.23 -3.00
CA PRO A 99 2.95 18.45 -2.79
C PRO A 99 3.65 18.87 -1.48
N ASN A 100 4.59 18.06 -0.98
CA ASN A 100 5.40 18.41 0.20
C ASN A 100 6.60 19.32 -0.12
N CYS A 101 6.70 19.82 -1.36
CA CYS A 101 7.77 20.70 -1.80
C CYS A 101 7.23 21.87 -2.63
N ALA A 102 7.99 22.97 -2.70
CA ALA A 102 7.55 24.18 -3.39
C ALA A 102 7.41 24.01 -4.92
N ALA A 103 8.27 23.17 -5.53
CA ALA A 103 8.32 22.99 -6.98
C ALA A 103 8.55 21.51 -7.34
N PRO A 104 7.47 20.73 -7.53
CA PRO A 104 7.59 19.37 -8.04
C PRO A 104 8.23 19.35 -9.42
N THR A 105 9.21 18.49 -9.60
CA THR A 105 10.01 18.35 -10.82
C THR A 105 9.40 17.40 -11.85
N SER A 106 8.45 16.56 -11.43
CA SER A 106 7.74 15.62 -12.30
C SER A 106 6.24 15.60 -11.98
N LYS A 107 5.48 15.04 -12.92
CA LYS A 107 4.02 14.90 -12.82
C LYS A 107 3.64 13.42 -12.71
N PRO A 108 2.44 13.11 -12.20
CA PRO A 108 1.80 11.81 -12.33
C PRO A 108 1.88 11.22 -13.75
N THR A 109 2.16 9.93 -13.85
CA THR A 109 2.12 9.17 -15.11
C THR A 109 0.80 8.42 -15.29
N ILE A 110 0.11 8.11 -14.19
CA ILE A 110 -1.20 7.45 -14.19
C ILE A 110 -2.31 8.51 -14.19
N CYS A 111 -2.74 8.91 -15.38
CA CYS A 111 -3.91 9.75 -15.58
C CYS A 111 -5.13 9.01 -16.17
N ASP A 112 -4.97 7.79 -16.67
CA ASP A 112 -6.10 6.99 -17.15
C ASP A 112 -7.00 6.57 -15.96
N PRO A 113 -8.29 6.92 -15.94
CA PRO A 113 -9.25 6.48 -14.92
C PRO A 113 -9.28 4.97 -14.68
N SER A 114 -9.08 4.16 -15.72
CA SER A 114 -9.09 2.69 -15.63
C SER A 114 -7.88 2.12 -14.87
N LEU A 115 -6.82 2.93 -14.73
CA LEU A 115 -5.59 2.59 -14.01
C LEU A 115 -5.55 3.24 -12.61
N ARG A 116 -6.67 3.72 -12.08
CA ARG A 116 -6.78 4.27 -10.73
C ARG A 116 -7.72 3.41 -9.87
N THR A 117 -7.45 3.36 -8.57
CA THR A 117 -8.28 2.62 -7.59
C THR A 117 -9.13 3.51 -6.68
N ALA A 118 -8.80 4.80 -6.61
CA ALA A 118 -9.52 5.79 -5.83
C ALA A 118 -9.75 7.03 -6.67
N ASN A 119 -10.86 7.73 -6.44
CA ASN A 119 -11.20 9.00 -7.11
C ASN A 119 -11.06 8.91 -8.65
N THR A 120 -11.41 7.76 -9.21
CA THR A 120 -11.20 7.40 -10.62
C THR A 120 -11.91 8.35 -11.59
N GLN A 121 -12.99 8.97 -11.12
CA GLN A 121 -13.86 9.84 -11.91
C GLN A 121 -13.37 11.30 -12.00
N ALA A 122 -12.36 11.71 -11.22
CA ALA A 122 -11.81 13.05 -11.30
C ALA A 122 -10.91 13.22 -12.54
N GLU A 123 -11.08 14.35 -13.24
CA GLU A 123 -10.18 14.76 -14.31
C GLU A 123 -8.75 14.91 -13.75
N CYS A 124 -7.74 14.42 -14.48
CA CYS A 124 -6.36 14.41 -13.98
C CYS A 124 -5.88 15.83 -13.66
N GLY A 125 -5.49 16.08 -12.42
CA GLY A 125 -5.00 17.39 -11.97
C GLY A 125 -6.06 18.45 -11.72
N SER A 126 -7.35 18.10 -11.81
CA SER A 126 -8.45 18.97 -11.38
C SER A 126 -8.45 19.19 -9.87
N ALA A 127 -9.22 20.17 -9.39
CA ALA A 127 -9.39 20.41 -7.96
C ALA A 127 -10.04 19.22 -7.22
N GLU A 128 -10.76 18.37 -7.96
CA GLU A 128 -11.40 17.15 -7.48
C GLU A 128 -10.47 15.93 -7.52
N ASP A 129 -9.28 16.03 -8.14
CA ASP A 129 -8.26 14.99 -8.18
C ASP A 129 -7.42 14.99 -6.91
N ILE A 130 -8.06 14.57 -5.83
CA ILE A 130 -7.47 14.64 -4.49
C ILE A 130 -6.23 13.77 -4.37
N TYR A 131 -6.08 12.71 -5.16
CA TYR A 131 -4.90 11.84 -5.10
C TYR A 131 -3.79 12.22 -6.08
N TYR A 132 -3.85 13.40 -6.72
CA TYR A 132 -2.92 13.77 -7.79
C TYR A 132 -1.44 13.59 -7.41
N TYR A 133 -1.03 13.97 -6.20
CA TYR A 133 0.37 13.88 -5.76
C TYR A 133 0.75 12.54 -5.08
N SER A 134 -0.19 11.60 -4.96
CA SER A 134 0.08 10.32 -4.29
C SER A 134 1.15 9.50 -5.02
N PRO A 135 2.08 8.82 -4.31
CA PRO A 135 3.16 8.04 -4.93
C PRO A 135 2.70 7.03 -6.00
N TRP A 136 1.57 6.39 -5.77
CA TRP A 136 1.00 5.42 -6.70
C TRP A 136 0.51 6.01 -8.03
N ARG A 137 0.45 7.35 -8.16
CA ARG A 137 0.17 8.03 -9.43
C ARG A 137 1.37 8.10 -10.37
N ALA A 138 2.55 7.79 -9.87
CA ALA A 138 3.75 7.55 -10.68
C ALA A 138 4.62 6.49 -9.96
N PRO A 139 4.25 5.19 -10.07
CA PRO A 139 4.89 4.12 -9.31
C PRO A 139 6.41 4.12 -9.48
N GLY A 140 7.14 4.13 -8.36
CA GLY A 140 8.61 4.11 -8.33
C GLY A 140 9.31 5.47 -8.54
N SER A 141 8.56 6.57 -8.75
CA SER A 141 9.18 7.89 -8.94
C SER A 141 9.21 8.77 -7.69
N ALA A 142 8.31 8.53 -6.74
CA ALA A 142 8.32 9.26 -5.48
C ALA A 142 9.50 8.81 -4.60
N PRO A 143 10.09 9.70 -3.80
CA PRO A 143 11.12 9.31 -2.85
C PRO A 143 10.53 8.42 -1.76
N VAL A 144 11.41 7.74 -1.04
CA VAL A 144 11.10 7.02 0.20
C VAL A 144 12.01 7.54 1.31
N ILE A 145 11.55 7.46 2.56
CA ILE A 145 12.42 7.74 3.72
C ILE A 145 13.52 6.67 3.79
N ASP A 146 13.11 5.41 3.64
CA ASP A 146 13.97 4.25 3.58
C ASP A 146 13.32 3.17 2.72
N ALA A 147 14.13 2.41 1.98
CA ALA A 147 13.62 1.38 1.07
C ALA A 147 13.02 0.17 1.80
N CYS A 148 13.44 -0.10 3.04
CA CYS A 148 12.83 -1.09 3.92
C CYS A 148 11.81 -0.44 4.89
N GLY A 149 11.39 0.82 4.65
CA GLY A 149 10.44 1.58 5.47
C GLY A 149 11.07 2.25 6.70
N SER A 150 10.38 3.24 7.28
CA SER A 150 10.74 3.79 8.60
C SER A 150 9.66 3.52 9.64
N ALA A 151 10.07 3.31 10.89
CA ALA A 151 9.18 3.06 11.99
C ALA A 151 8.21 4.24 12.18
N GLY A 152 6.92 3.95 11.96
CA GLY A 152 5.76 4.84 11.88
C GLY A 152 5.79 5.86 10.74
N GLY A 153 6.64 5.68 9.73
CA GLY A 153 6.75 6.58 8.58
C GLY A 153 7.33 7.95 8.90
N ARG A 154 8.09 8.08 9.99
CA ARG A 154 8.66 9.34 10.47
C ARG A 154 10.17 9.37 10.24
N HIS A 155 10.75 10.56 10.22
CA HIS A 155 12.19 10.74 10.42
C HIS A 155 12.53 10.67 11.92
N PRO A 156 13.78 10.30 12.29
CA PRO A 156 14.24 10.34 13.66
C PRO A 156 13.97 11.70 14.33
N GLY A 157 13.46 11.67 15.56
CA GLY A 157 13.21 12.88 16.37
C GLY A 157 11.90 13.61 16.09
N GLN A 158 11.12 13.21 15.08
CA GLN A 158 9.83 13.86 14.81
C GLN A 158 8.70 13.43 15.77
N GLY A 159 8.96 12.42 16.62
CA GLY A 159 7.96 11.89 17.56
C GLY A 159 6.81 11.14 16.88
N ILE A 160 5.82 10.76 17.68
CA ILE A 160 4.64 9.99 17.25
C ILE A 160 3.75 10.86 16.34
N GLY A 161 3.32 10.30 15.21
CA GLY A 161 2.37 10.94 14.30
C GLY A 161 0.90 10.57 14.57
N GLY A 162 -0.01 11.15 13.79
CA GLY A 162 -1.44 10.80 13.83
C GLY A 162 -1.80 9.62 12.93
N ALA A 163 -3.04 9.13 13.04
CA ALA A 163 -3.69 8.24 12.06
C ALA A 163 -2.87 7.00 11.63
N GLY A 164 -2.25 6.30 12.59
CA GLY A 164 -1.47 5.08 12.33
C GLY A 164 0.05 5.29 12.27
N ALA A 165 0.56 6.50 12.47
CA ALA A 165 2.01 6.75 12.59
C ALA A 165 2.53 6.58 14.03
N GLN A 166 2.17 5.48 14.70
CA GLN A 166 2.39 5.26 16.15
C GLN A 166 3.14 3.96 16.43
N PHE A 167 4.42 3.91 16.05
CA PHE A 167 5.24 2.73 16.26
C PHE A 167 5.53 2.52 17.75
N GLN A 168 5.20 1.34 18.27
CA GLN A 168 5.52 0.99 19.65
C GLN A 168 6.97 0.54 19.74
N ASN A 169 7.73 1.11 20.68
CA ASN A 169 9.12 0.72 20.85
C ASN A 169 9.25 -0.79 21.14
N THR A 170 10.22 -1.41 20.47
CA THR A 170 10.59 -2.81 20.66
C THR A 170 12.01 -2.90 21.24
N SER A 171 12.51 -4.11 21.46
CA SER A 171 13.91 -4.32 21.86
C SER A 171 14.92 -3.93 20.78
N VAL A 172 14.50 -3.78 19.51
CA VAL A 172 15.41 -3.58 18.36
C VAL A 172 15.14 -2.33 17.54
N ALA A 173 14.02 -1.65 17.77
CA ALA A 173 13.60 -0.48 17.00
C ALA A 173 12.71 0.46 17.82
N LYS A 174 12.75 1.75 17.49
CA LYS A 174 11.87 2.80 18.00
C LYS A 174 11.37 3.69 16.86
N GLN A 175 10.39 4.54 17.18
CA GLN A 175 9.83 5.53 16.25
C GLN A 175 10.91 6.29 15.46
N GLY A 176 10.80 6.27 14.13
CA GLY A 176 11.69 6.94 13.20
C GLY A 176 12.96 6.17 12.81
N ASP A 177 13.25 5.02 13.44
CA ASP A 177 14.33 4.15 12.97
C ASP A 177 14.04 3.63 11.56
N VAL A 178 15.08 3.41 10.77
CA VAL A 178 14.98 2.95 9.37
C VAL A 178 15.18 1.44 9.27
N GLY A 179 14.36 0.78 8.45
CA GLY A 179 14.34 -0.67 8.30
C GLY A 179 15.65 -1.22 7.72
N SER A 180 16.31 -0.47 6.83
CA SER A 180 17.58 -0.86 6.21
C SER A 180 18.75 -0.97 7.20
N ALA A 181 18.63 -0.36 8.38
CA ALA A 181 19.63 -0.41 9.44
C ALA A 181 19.34 -1.46 10.52
N LEU A 182 18.22 -2.19 10.43
CA LEU A 182 17.89 -3.21 11.41
C LEU A 182 18.85 -4.40 11.34
N PRO A 183 19.11 -5.07 12.47
CA PRO A 183 19.86 -6.32 12.48
C PRO A 183 19.20 -7.37 11.56
N SER A 184 20.02 -8.16 10.88
CA SER A 184 19.50 -9.28 10.08
C SER A 184 18.90 -10.36 11.00
N MET A 185 17.75 -10.88 10.60
CA MET A 185 17.04 -11.96 11.29
C MET A 185 17.13 -13.27 10.49
N PRO A 186 16.85 -14.44 11.10
CA PRO A 186 16.70 -15.68 10.36
C PRO A 186 15.63 -15.56 9.28
N SER A 187 15.91 -16.13 8.11
CA SER A 187 14.97 -16.16 6.98
C SER A 187 13.64 -16.78 7.40
N GLN A 188 12.53 -16.14 7.01
CA GLN A 188 11.17 -16.64 7.27
C GLN A 188 10.65 -17.54 6.15
N ALA A 189 11.27 -17.47 4.96
CA ALA A 189 10.93 -18.30 3.82
C ALA A 189 12.14 -18.55 2.91
N SER A 190 12.25 -19.77 2.38
CA SER A 190 13.25 -20.14 1.39
C SER A 190 12.59 -20.58 0.10
N TRP A 191 12.98 -19.98 -1.01
CA TRP A 191 12.45 -20.31 -2.34
C TRP A 191 13.58 -20.62 -3.31
N ARG A 192 13.24 -21.43 -4.31
CA ARG A 192 14.14 -21.75 -5.41
C ARG A 192 14.06 -20.64 -6.45
N ALA A 193 15.19 -20.10 -6.89
CA ALA A 193 15.22 -19.15 -8.01
C ALA A 193 14.44 -19.68 -9.23
N GLY A 194 13.66 -18.82 -9.88
CA GLY A 194 12.76 -19.19 -10.97
C GLY A 194 11.43 -19.82 -10.56
N SER A 195 11.19 -20.12 -9.27
CA SER A 195 9.92 -20.69 -8.83
C SER A 195 8.79 -19.67 -8.90
N LEU A 196 7.57 -20.18 -9.06
CA LEU A 196 6.35 -19.42 -8.82
C LEU A 196 6.01 -19.51 -7.34
N VAL A 197 5.78 -18.37 -6.70
CA VAL A 197 5.50 -18.29 -5.27
C VAL A 197 4.27 -17.44 -5.02
N GLU A 198 3.41 -17.88 -4.11
CA GLU A 198 2.34 -17.03 -3.60
C GLU A 198 2.93 -16.03 -2.60
N VAL A 199 2.59 -14.77 -2.78
CA VAL A 199 2.86 -13.70 -1.81
C VAL A 199 1.55 -13.04 -1.43
N GLY A 200 1.57 -12.31 -0.31
CA GLY A 200 0.47 -11.43 0.01
C GLY A 200 0.82 -10.38 1.05
N TRP A 201 -0.08 -9.43 1.20
CA TRP A 201 0.00 -8.32 2.14
C TRP A 201 -1.39 -8.04 2.70
N THR A 202 -1.45 -7.36 3.85
CA THR A 202 -2.71 -7.11 4.55
C THR A 202 -3.03 -5.63 4.54
N VAL A 203 -4.26 -5.29 4.13
CA VAL A 203 -4.74 -3.92 4.04
C VAL A 203 -5.54 -3.57 5.29
N MET A 204 -4.96 -2.79 6.21
CA MET A 204 -5.70 -2.25 7.36
C MET A 204 -6.38 -0.92 7.02
N ALA A 205 -5.68 -0.04 6.29
CA ALA A 205 -6.20 1.22 5.80
C ALA A 205 -6.05 1.28 4.28
N ASN A 206 -7.17 1.38 3.57
CA ASN A 206 -7.15 1.47 2.11
C ASN A 206 -6.92 2.92 1.67
N HIS A 207 -5.68 3.23 1.27
CA HIS A 207 -5.28 4.51 0.69
C HIS A 207 -5.38 4.56 -0.84
N GLY A 208 -6.01 3.56 -1.45
CA GLY A 208 -5.99 3.34 -2.89
C GLY A 208 -4.58 2.98 -3.37
N GLY A 209 -4.30 3.33 -4.61
CA GLY A 209 -3.08 2.95 -5.30
C GLY A 209 -3.00 1.49 -5.69
N GLY A 210 -1.78 1.00 -5.66
CA GLY A 210 -1.36 -0.25 -6.25
C GLY A 210 -0.11 -0.78 -5.56
N TYR A 211 0.26 -2.02 -5.84
CA TYR A 211 1.40 -2.67 -5.21
C TYR A 211 2.29 -3.36 -6.24
N ALA A 212 3.56 -3.52 -5.87
CA ALA A 212 4.56 -4.27 -6.60
C ALA A 212 5.49 -4.93 -5.59
N TYR A 213 6.02 -6.09 -5.94
CA TYR A 213 7.04 -6.76 -5.16
C TYR A 213 8.38 -6.59 -5.84
N ARG A 214 9.41 -6.33 -5.04
CA ARG A 214 10.77 -6.12 -5.51
C ARG A 214 11.73 -6.79 -4.56
N LEU A 215 12.88 -7.13 -5.11
CA LEU A 215 13.93 -7.78 -4.36
C LEU A 215 15.21 -6.95 -4.40
N ALA A 216 16.04 -7.06 -3.37
CA ALA A 216 17.40 -6.52 -3.37
C ALA A 216 18.39 -7.61 -2.96
N PRO A 217 19.58 -7.69 -3.57
CA PRO A 217 20.59 -8.66 -3.15
C PRO A 217 21.05 -8.41 -1.70
N ALA A 218 21.24 -9.49 -0.94
CA ALA A 218 21.48 -9.39 0.52
C ALA A 218 22.80 -8.77 0.96
N GLY A 219 23.80 -8.78 0.08
CA GLY A 219 25.13 -8.20 0.32
C GLY A 219 25.30 -6.80 -0.26
N GLU A 220 24.28 -6.25 -0.90
CA GLU A 220 24.30 -4.92 -1.50
C GLU A 220 23.63 -3.89 -0.57
N PRO A 221 23.90 -2.59 -0.74
CA PRO A 221 23.16 -1.54 -0.03
C PRO A 221 21.64 -1.67 -0.27
N LEU A 222 20.85 -1.62 0.80
CA LEU A 222 19.38 -1.71 0.75
C LEU A 222 18.76 -0.35 0.38
N THR A 223 18.99 0.08 -0.86
CA THR A 223 18.48 1.35 -1.40
C THR A 223 17.33 1.11 -2.37
N GLU A 224 16.50 2.14 -2.63
CA GLU A 224 15.43 2.04 -3.64
C GLU A 224 16.00 1.69 -5.02
N ALA A 225 17.19 2.22 -5.36
CA ALA A 225 17.88 1.88 -6.61
C ALA A 225 18.25 0.39 -6.69
N SER A 226 18.54 -0.26 -5.56
CA SER A 226 18.81 -1.71 -5.51
C SER A 226 17.53 -2.51 -5.74
N PHE A 227 16.42 -2.11 -5.13
CA PHE A 227 15.12 -2.76 -5.33
C PHE A 227 14.57 -2.58 -6.74
N GLN A 228 14.81 -1.41 -7.35
CA GLN A 228 14.36 -1.12 -8.72
C GLN A 228 15.03 -2.00 -9.79
N GLN A 229 16.16 -2.64 -9.47
CA GLN A 229 16.84 -3.54 -10.40
C GLN A 229 16.17 -4.91 -10.55
N LEU A 230 15.39 -5.34 -9.54
CA LEU A 230 14.77 -6.67 -9.52
C LEU A 230 13.28 -6.57 -9.15
N PRO A 231 12.45 -5.96 -10.01
CA PRO A 231 11.00 -6.07 -9.89
C PRO A 231 10.54 -7.51 -10.16
N LEU A 232 9.52 -7.96 -9.44
CA LEU A 232 8.88 -9.25 -9.65
C LEU A 232 7.59 -9.10 -10.44
N ASP A 233 7.39 -10.02 -11.38
CA ASP A 233 6.17 -10.09 -12.17
C ASP A 233 5.09 -10.87 -11.44
N PHE A 234 3.87 -10.34 -11.46
CA PHE A 234 2.67 -11.08 -11.13
C PHE A 234 2.40 -12.10 -12.23
N VAL A 235 2.23 -13.36 -11.83
CA VAL A 235 1.97 -14.48 -12.72
C VAL A 235 0.81 -15.26 -12.14
N GLY A 236 -0.33 -15.31 -12.81
CA GLY A 236 -1.54 -15.95 -12.26
C GLY A 236 -2.49 -14.97 -11.56
N PRO A 237 -3.56 -15.49 -10.92
CA PRO A 237 -4.62 -14.65 -10.37
C PRO A 237 -4.18 -13.92 -9.11
N SER A 238 -4.68 -12.69 -8.97
CA SER A 238 -4.73 -11.98 -7.68
C SER A 238 -5.98 -12.41 -6.92
N VAL A 239 -5.89 -12.50 -5.61
CA VAL A 239 -6.96 -13.02 -4.75
C VAL A 239 -7.14 -12.16 -3.51
N LEU A 240 -8.39 -11.98 -3.08
CA LEU A 240 -8.75 -11.36 -1.83
C LEU A 240 -9.15 -12.42 -0.82
N ARG A 241 -8.64 -12.33 0.41
CA ARG A 241 -9.01 -13.20 1.53
C ARG A 241 -9.41 -12.36 2.71
N TRP A 242 -10.59 -12.61 3.26
CA TRP A 242 -11.01 -11.98 4.50
C TRP A 242 -10.21 -12.56 5.67
N ASP A 243 -9.56 -11.71 6.46
CA ASP A 243 -8.64 -12.12 7.53
C ASP A 243 -7.53 -13.10 7.09
N GLY A 244 -7.24 -13.16 5.79
CA GLY A 244 -6.34 -14.13 5.16
C GLY A 244 -6.84 -15.57 5.15
N GLU A 245 -8.11 -15.82 5.45
CA GLU A 245 -8.70 -17.16 5.41
C GLU A 245 -8.87 -17.64 3.96
N THR A 246 -8.25 -18.76 3.62
CA THR A 246 -8.29 -19.32 2.25
C THR A 246 -9.68 -19.71 1.77
N SER A 247 -10.56 -20.12 2.68
CA SER A 247 -11.96 -20.46 2.38
C SER A 247 -12.79 -19.24 1.93
N THR A 248 -12.32 -18.03 2.25
CA THR A 248 -12.99 -16.76 1.93
C THR A 248 -12.43 -16.14 0.65
N GLN A 249 -11.62 -16.89 -0.10
CA GLN A 249 -10.98 -16.41 -1.30
C GLN A 249 -12.01 -15.92 -2.32
N ALA A 250 -11.86 -14.67 -2.74
CA ALA A 250 -12.57 -14.07 -3.84
C ALA A 250 -11.56 -13.60 -4.88
N GLU A 251 -11.73 -14.05 -6.12
CA GLU A 251 -10.99 -13.50 -7.25
C GLU A 251 -11.64 -12.17 -7.68
N PRO A 252 -10.86 -11.10 -7.86
CA PRO A 252 -11.36 -9.92 -8.56
C PRO A 252 -11.78 -10.35 -9.97
N ASP A 253 -12.93 -9.88 -10.43
CA ASP A 253 -13.42 -10.16 -11.79
C ASP A 253 -12.39 -9.66 -12.83
N ALA A 254 -11.65 -10.59 -13.43
CA ALA A 254 -10.58 -10.33 -14.38
C ALA A 254 -11.09 -9.91 -15.77
N SER A 255 -12.40 -9.96 -16.02
CA SER A 255 -12.99 -9.76 -17.35
C SER A 255 -12.87 -8.34 -17.91
N ASN A 256 -12.29 -7.38 -17.16
CA ASN A 256 -12.23 -5.97 -17.54
C ASN A 256 -10.90 -5.25 -17.19
N GLN A 257 -9.82 -5.99 -16.92
CA GLN A 257 -8.55 -5.41 -16.48
C GLN A 257 -7.49 -5.51 -17.60
N PRO A 258 -6.94 -4.40 -18.14
CA PRO A 258 -5.76 -4.47 -19.02
C PRO A 258 -4.56 -5.03 -18.23
N GLU A 259 -3.55 -5.60 -18.88
CA GLU A 259 -2.36 -6.22 -18.23
C GLU A 259 -1.66 -5.31 -17.19
N CYS A 260 -1.76 -3.98 -17.31
CA CYS A 260 -1.23 -3.05 -16.32
C CYS A 260 -2.10 -2.88 -15.05
N ALA A 261 -3.36 -3.32 -15.08
CA ALA A 261 -4.32 -3.15 -14.00
C ALA A 261 -4.26 -4.27 -12.94
N HIS A 262 -3.47 -5.33 -13.16
CA HIS A 262 -3.04 -6.24 -12.08
C HIS A 262 -2.30 -5.54 -10.94
N ARG A 263 -1.83 -4.31 -11.17
CA ARG A 263 -1.15 -3.48 -10.17
C ARG A 263 -2.07 -2.50 -9.47
N VAL A 264 -3.35 -2.41 -9.84
CA VAL A 264 -4.27 -1.32 -9.48
C VAL A 264 -5.58 -1.96 -9.03
N HIS A 265 -5.65 -2.36 -7.76
CA HIS A 265 -6.87 -2.94 -7.19
C HIS A 265 -7.37 -2.12 -6.00
N SER A 266 -8.68 -1.83 -5.97
CA SER A 266 -9.34 -1.17 -4.84
C SER A 266 -9.77 -2.24 -3.84
N HIS A 267 -9.30 -2.16 -2.59
CA HIS A 267 -9.47 -3.21 -1.58
C HIS A 267 -10.41 -2.80 -0.43
N PRO A 268 -11.29 -3.67 0.09
CA PRO A 268 -11.98 -3.37 1.34
C PRO A 268 -10.99 -3.31 2.52
N ALA A 269 -11.28 -2.48 3.51
CA ALA A 269 -10.51 -2.44 4.76
C ALA A 269 -10.60 -3.82 5.47
N CYS A 270 -9.46 -4.30 6.00
CA CYS A 270 -9.29 -5.62 6.63
C CYS A 270 -9.31 -6.82 5.67
N SER A 271 -8.86 -6.65 4.43
CA SER A 271 -8.65 -7.77 3.50
C SER A 271 -7.16 -8.04 3.26
N HIS A 272 -6.84 -9.30 3.01
CA HIS A 272 -5.53 -9.74 2.55
C HIS A 272 -5.56 -9.87 1.03
N ALA A 273 -4.60 -9.25 0.35
CA ALA A 273 -4.43 -9.34 -1.09
C ALA A 273 -3.18 -10.17 -1.40
N GLY A 274 -3.35 -11.20 -2.20
CA GLY A 274 -2.27 -12.10 -2.58
C GLY A 274 -2.23 -12.35 -4.08
N GLY A 275 -1.10 -12.83 -4.56
CA GLY A 275 -0.91 -13.21 -5.96
C GLY A 275 0.30 -14.11 -6.10
N GLN A 276 0.40 -14.78 -7.24
CA GLN A 276 1.59 -15.54 -7.56
C GLN A 276 2.63 -14.64 -8.25
N LEU A 277 3.90 -14.84 -7.91
CA LEU A 277 5.04 -14.13 -8.48
C LEU A 277 6.04 -15.10 -9.09
N LYS A 278 6.79 -14.65 -10.09
CA LYS A 278 7.96 -15.38 -10.61
C LYS A 278 9.24 -14.80 -10.03
N LEU A 279 10.03 -15.62 -9.34
CA LEU A 279 11.32 -15.18 -8.78
C LEU A 279 12.42 -15.15 -9.85
N GLY A 280 13.21 -14.07 -9.86
CA GLY A 280 14.37 -13.91 -10.76
C GLY A 280 15.49 -14.93 -10.50
N GLY A 281 16.33 -15.16 -11.51
CA GLY A 281 17.47 -16.09 -11.46
C GLY A 281 18.76 -15.47 -10.91
N GLU A 282 19.47 -16.25 -10.08
CA GLU A 282 20.88 -16.13 -9.67
C GLU A 282 21.34 -14.84 -8.95
N ARG A 283 21.15 -14.82 -7.62
CA ARG A 283 22.07 -14.39 -6.54
C ARG A 283 21.30 -14.43 -5.23
N GLY A 284 21.95 -14.48 -4.05
CA GLY A 284 21.24 -14.50 -2.77
C GLY A 284 20.32 -13.27 -2.63
N ILE A 285 19.01 -13.50 -2.64
CA ILE A 285 18.01 -12.42 -2.74
C ILE A 285 17.37 -12.14 -1.38
N ARG A 286 17.25 -10.85 -0.98
CA ARG A 286 16.32 -10.44 0.08
C ARG A 286 14.96 -10.16 -0.52
N THR A 287 13.94 -10.82 0.01
CA THR A 287 12.55 -10.36 -0.13
C THR A 287 12.29 -9.18 0.77
N VAL A 288 11.67 -8.16 0.19
CA VAL A 288 10.81 -7.25 0.93
C VAL A 288 9.38 -7.70 0.65
N SER A 289 8.84 -8.56 1.52
CA SER A 289 7.47 -8.28 1.95
C SER A 289 7.53 -7.06 2.87
N GLU A 290 6.43 -6.47 3.31
CA GLU A 290 6.43 -5.41 4.34
C GLU A 290 7.04 -5.86 5.71
N GLN A 291 7.81 -6.94 5.74
CA GLN A 291 8.58 -7.46 6.84
C GLN A 291 10.05 -7.20 6.51
N GLY A 292 10.77 -6.61 7.47
CA GLY A 292 12.12 -6.09 7.29
C GLY A 292 13.06 -6.98 6.48
N CYS A 293 13.99 -6.33 5.78
CA CYS A 293 14.91 -6.91 4.82
C CYS A 293 15.61 -8.21 5.32
N GLU A 294 15.34 -9.38 4.69
CA GLU A 294 15.83 -10.71 5.11
C GLU A 294 16.96 -11.30 4.24
N PRO A 295 18.02 -11.91 4.80
CA PRO A 295 19.09 -12.53 3.99
C PRO A 295 18.73 -13.91 3.40
N ALA A 296 19.25 -14.19 2.20
CA ALA A 296 19.38 -15.55 1.66
C ALA A 296 20.71 -16.18 2.11
N GLY A 297 20.64 -17.33 2.78
CA GLY A 297 21.78 -18.21 3.05
C GLY A 297 22.16 -19.04 1.82
N ARG A 298 23.43 -19.45 1.77
CA ARG A 298 24.10 -20.12 0.63
C ARG A 298 23.43 -21.38 0.14
#